data_AF-A0A6L7QMH7-F1
#
_entry.id   AF-A0A6L7QMH7-F1
#
_cell.length_a   1.000
_cell.length_b   1.000
_cell.length_c   1.000
_cell.angle_alpha   90.00
_cell.angle_beta   90.00
_cell.angle_gamma   90.00
#
_symmetry.space_group_name_H-M   'P 1'
#
loop_
_entity.id
_entity.type
_entity.pdbx_description
1 polymer ?
#
loop_
_entity_poly.entity_id
_entity_poly.type
_entity_poly.pdbx_seq_one_letter_code
_entity_poly.pdbx_strand_id
1 'polypeptide(L)'
;MRDLLFNAGYDDLESLNHLVLDTILQLPEAETTTAFAGDPEVLLGQWLDGMSIKEIVKSTPDDTDSVESISRYIEELFGYKLPWIISALLRISKESLGIQDEKSSEYIRCYPSMVKHGLPNPVASWAMSVGISTRDVALRLAEAFEEQASDISSHEDFVAWLSGLSDDSLRHEYGVTGYVLDDLRYKLGRMAINPLLKPIKPLHEVLPLQQEVVGMFYGKYRMAARRVRSGDKLELRRDYDNPVDPNAVTVRHKAGQVGFLSRSLAQRLAPEIDSGNTIVATAVKTVRKDKPSITVELRLG
;
A
#
# COMPACT_ATOMS: atom_id res chain seq x y z
N MET A 1 -1.08 -0.67 30.70
CA MET A 1 0.17 -0.46 29.93
C MET A 1 0.78 -1.76 29.40
N ARG A 2 1.24 -2.71 30.25
CA ARG A 2 1.89 -3.94 29.74
C ARG A 2 1.00 -4.74 28.78
N ASP A 3 -0.28 -4.90 29.11
CA ASP A 3 -1.23 -5.62 28.26
C ASP A 3 -1.46 -4.92 26.91
N LEU A 4 -1.72 -3.61 26.93
CA LEU A 4 -1.82 -2.76 25.73
C LEU A 4 -0.60 -2.90 24.82
N LEU A 5 0.62 -3.00 25.38
CA LEU A 5 1.84 -3.15 24.58
C LEU A 5 1.83 -4.43 23.72
N PHE A 6 1.21 -5.51 24.18
CA PHE A 6 1.16 -6.79 23.46
C PHE A 6 -0.10 -6.96 22.63
N ASN A 7 -1.24 -6.48 23.12
CA ASN A 7 -2.55 -6.89 22.64
C ASN A 7 -3.42 -5.75 22.11
N ALA A 8 -2.94 -4.50 22.12
CA ALA A 8 -3.79 -3.37 21.71
C ALA A 8 -4.35 -3.55 20.28
N GLY A 9 -5.66 -3.35 20.15
CA GLY A 9 -6.41 -3.28 18.91
C GLY A 9 -7.15 -1.95 18.74
N TYR A 10 -8.13 -1.94 17.83
CA TYR A 10 -8.95 -0.75 17.56
C TYR A 10 -9.72 -0.28 18.81
N ASP A 11 -10.33 -1.21 19.54
CA ASP A 11 -11.14 -0.92 20.73
C ASP A 11 -10.30 -0.35 21.91
N ASP A 12 -8.98 -0.47 21.84
CA ASP A 12 -8.07 0.05 22.86
C ASP A 12 -7.57 1.48 22.58
N LEU A 13 -7.90 2.05 21.41
CA LEU A 13 -7.38 3.37 21.00
C LEU A 13 -7.77 4.49 21.97
N GLU A 14 -9.00 4.48 22.47
CA GLU A 14 -9.47 5.47 23.46
C GLU A 14 -8.63 5.38 24.74
N SER A 15 -8.44 4.16 25.26
CA SER A 15 -7.61 3.92 26.45
C SER A 15 -6.15 4.31 26.23
N LEU A 16 -5.63 4.09 25.02
CA LEU A 16 -4.27 4.47 24.65
C LEU A 16 -4.12 5.99 24.56
N ASN A 17 -5.07 6.67 23.93
CA ASN A 17 -5.11 8.13 23.83
C ASN A 17 -5.12 8.76 25.22
N HIS A 18 -6.02 8.29 26.10
CA HIS A 18 -6.13 8.78 27.47
C HIS A 18 -4.80 8.65 28.22
N LEU A 19 -4.22 7.44 28.23
CA LEU A 19 -2.97 7.15 28.94
C LEU A 19 -1.81 8.03 28.44
N VAL A 20 -1.74 8.21 27.13
CA VAL A 20 -0.67 8.94 26.47
C VAL A 20 -0.82 10.44 26.68
N LEU A 21 -2.02 11.00 26.47
CA LEU A 21 -2.26 12.43 26.61
C LEU A 21 -2.18 12.89 28.06
N ASP A 22 -2.69 12.11 29.03
CA ASP A 22 -2.61 12.44 30.46
C ASP A 22 -1.16 12.66 30.90
N THR A 23 -0.22 11.87 30.36
CA THR A 23 1.21 12.01 30.65
C THR A 23 1.87 13.09 29.80
N ILE A 24 1.59 13.13 28.49
CA ILE A 24 2.33 13.97 27.54
C ILE A 24 1.97 15.44 27.66
N LEU A 25 0.70 15.78 27.90
CA LEU A 25 0.26 17.18 27.96
C LEU A 25 0.84 17.92 29.18
N GLN A 26 1.42 17.20 30.15
CA GLN A 26 2.14 17.78 31.28
C GLN A 26 3.60 18.14 30.94
N LEU A 27 4.10 17.72 29.77
CA LEU A 27 5.48 17.95 29.35
C LEU A 27 5.61 19.31 28.65
N PRO A 28 6.63 20.13 29.00
CA PRO A 28 6.88 21.40 28.32
C PRO A 28 7.03 21.26 26.80
N GLU A 29 7.53 20.13 26.34
CA GLU A 29 7.76 19.89 24.92
C GLU A 29 6.45 19.68 24.12
N ALA A 30 5.35 19.35 24.80
CA ALA A 30 4.02 19.23 24.21
C ALA A 30 3.28 20.58 24.09
N GLU A 31 3.79 21.66 24.72
CA GLU A 31 3.17 22.98 24.65
C GLU A 31 3.05 23.48 23.21
N THR A 32 1.87 23.95 22.80
CA THR A 32 1.64 24.48 21.46
C THR A 32 1.66 26.00 21.44
N THR A 33 2.05 26.57 20.30
CA THR A 33 1.95 28.02 20.05
C THR A 33 0.52 28.47 19.78
N THR A 34 -0.32 27.55 19.32
CA THR A 34 -1.73 27.78 19.04
C THR A 34 -2.56 27.20 20.18
N ALA A 35 -3.40 28.01 20.82
CA ALA A 35 -4.35 27.53 21.80
C ALA A 35 -5.48 26.77 21.11
N PHE A 36 -5.95 25.70 21.74
CA PHE A 36 -7.18 25.01 21.37
C PHE A 36 -8.13 25.07 22.57
N ALA A 37 -9.34 25.58 22.35
CA ALA A 37 -10.31 25.77 23.41
C ALA A 37 -11.05 24.49 23.81
N GLY A 38 -10.98 23.43 22.99
CA GLY A 38 -11.63 22.15 23.24
C GLY A 38 -10.75 21.15 24.02
N ASP A 39 -11.25 19.92 24.13
CA ASP A 39 -10.53 18.81 24.75
C ASP A 39 -9.59 18.13 23.74
N PRO A 40 -8.25 18.15 23.93
CA PRO A 40 -7.30 17.51 23.04
C PRO A 40 -7.51 15.99 22.90
N GLU A 41 -8.07 15.31 23.91
CA GLU A 41 -8.34 13.87 23.87
C GLU A 41 -9.48 13.55 22.90
N VAL A 42 -10.58 14.31 22.99
CA VAL A 42 -11.69 14.22 22.03
C VAL A 42 -11.22 14.55 20.62
N LEU A 43 -10.42 15.61 20.47
CA LEU A 43 -9.87 16.00 19.18
C LEU A 43 -8.97 14.91 18.58
N LEU A 44 -8.14 14.27 19.40
CA LEU A 44 -7.28 13.16 18.95
C LEU A 44 -8.11 11.95 18.52
N GLY A 45 -9.18 11.61 19.27
CA GLY A 45 -10.11 10.54 18.90
C GLY A 45 -10.72 10.77 17.51
N GLN A 46 -11.31 11.95 17.29
CA GLN A 46 -11.89 12.31 15.99
C GLN A 46 -10.84 12.31 14.86
N TRP A 47 -9.64 12.78 15.16
CA TRP A 47 -8.53 12.78 14.23
C TRP A 47 -8.12 11.36 13.82
N LEU A 48 -8.00 10.44 14.78
CA LEU A 48 -7.68 9.04 14.57
C LEU A 48 -8.81 8.27 13.88
N ASP A 49 -10.07 8.62 14.10
CA ASP A 49 -11.21 8.07 13.36
C ASP A 49 -11.22 8.46 11.87
N GLY A 50 -10.26 9.28 11.43
CA GLY A 50 -10.12 9.67 10.04
C GLY A 50 -11.02 10.84 9.64
N MET A 51 -11.66 11.52 10.59
CA MET A 51 -12.48 12.71 10.32
C MET A 51 -11.62 13.83 9.74
N SER A 52 -12.07 14.43 8.63
CA SER A 52 -11.42 15.60 8.04
C SER A 52 -11.49 16.79 8.99
N ILE A 53 -10.54 17.73 8.89
CA ILE A 53 -10.53 18.95 9.70
C ILE A 53 -11.87 19.70 9.58
N LYS A 54 -12.49 19.68 8.39
CA LYS A 54 -13.80 20.28 8.16
C LYS A 54 -14.94 19.58 8.91
N GLU A 55 -14.87 18.27 9.06
CA GLU A 55 -15.85 17.48 9.85
C GLU A 55 -15.64 17.69 11.34
N ILE A 56 -14.38 17.67 11.79
CA ILE A 56 -13.99 17.98 13.17
C ILE A 56 -14.55 19.33 13.60
N VAL A 57 -14.27 20.39 12.82
CA VAL A 57 -14.77 21.75 13.11
C VAL A 57 -16.30 21.78 13.22
N LYS A 58 -17.02 21.09 12.32
CA LYS A 58 -18.50 21.02 12.37
C LYS A 58 -19.03 20.26 13.58
N SER A 59 -18.26 19.32 14.10
CA SER A 59 -18.63 18.52 15.27
C SER A 59 -18.28 19.19 16.60
N THR A 60 -17.46 20.24 16.56
CA THR A 60 -17.05 21.00 17.73
C THR A 60 -18.06 22.13 17.97
N PRO A 61 -18.52 22.41 19.22
CA PRO A 61 -19.55 23.41 19.48
C PRO A 61 -19.22 24.82 18.94
N ASP A 62 -20.25 25.54 18.49
CA ASP A 62 -20.25 26.78 17.68
C ASP A 62 -19.41 28.00 18.19
N ASP A 63 -18.69 27.90 19.30
CA ASP A 63 -17.79 28.94 19.84
C ASP A 63 -16.30 28.56 19.78
N THR A 64 -15.96 27.44 19.13
CA THR A 64 -14.58 26.95 19.07
C THR A 64 -13.87 27.35 17.78
N ASP A 65 -12.62 27.79 17.97
CA ASP A 65 -11.52 27.95 17.03
C ASP A 65 -11.82 27.82 15.52
N SER A 66 -11.39 28.83 14.74
CA SER A 66 -11.45 28.77 13.27
C SER A 66 -10.82 27.48 12.71
N VAL A 67 -11.27 27.04 11.52
CA VAL A 67 -10.69 25.90 10.77
C VAL A 67 -9.15 25.99 10.71
N GLU A 68 -8.62 27.20 10.57
CA GLU A 68 -7.18 27.48 10.52
C GLU A 68 -6.49 27.26 11.87
N SER A 69 -7.13 27.67 12.96
CA SER A 69 -6.63 27.46 14.33
C SER A 69 -6.58 25.96 14.67
N ILE A 70 -7.67 25.23 14.40
CA ILE A 70 -7.72 23.77 14.60
C ILE A 70 -6.70 23.06 13.72
N SER A 71 -6.59 23.42 12.43
CA SER A 71 -5.59 22.84 11.52
C SER A 71 -4.18 23.04 12.05
N ARG A 72 -3.86 24.26 12.53
CA ARG A 72 -2.54 24.58 13.06
C ARG A 72 -2.25 23.82 14.35
N TYR A 73 -3.23 23.71 15.24
CA TYR A 73 -3.10 22.93 16.47
C TYR A 73 -2.84 21.44 16.17
N ILE A 74 -3.62 20.84 15.25
CA ILE A 74 -3.42 19.44 14.83
C ILE A 74 -2.03 19.26 14.21
N GLU A 75 -1.59 20.14 13.31
CA GLU A 75 -0.28 20.05 12.68
C GLU A 75 0.86 20.17 13.71
N GLU A 76 0.76 21.11 14.64
CA GLU A 76 1.78 21.36 15.65
C GLU A 76 1.84 20.23 16.69
N LEU A 77 0.69 19.87 17.26
CA LEU A 77 0.62 18.84 18.30
C LEU A 77 0.65 17.44 17.68
N PHE A 78 -0.36 17.05 16.92
CA PHE A 78 -0.51 15.68 16.45
C PHE A 78 0.39 15.36 15.25
N GLY A 79 0.63 16.32 14.36
CA GLY A 79 1.47 16.12 13.18
C GLY A 79 2.98 16.16 13.50
N TYR A 80 3.38 16.94 14.50
CA TYR A 80 4.78 17.14 14.84
C TYR A 80 5.10 16.66 16.26
N LYS A 81 4.56 17.27 17.32
CA LYS A 81 5.02 17.07 18.70
C LYS A 81 4.72 15.68 19.27
N LEU A 82 3.46 15.30 19.29
CA LEU A 82 2.97 14.06 19.89
C LEU A 82 3.66 12.81 19.32
N PRO A 83 3.81 12.62 17.98
CA PRO A 83 4.43 11.43 17.42
C PRO A 83 5.85 11.17 17.93
N TRP A 84 6.67 12.21 18.10
CA TRP A 84 8.03 12.01 18.60
C TRP A 84 8.05 11.72 20.11
N ILE A 85 7.19 12.38 20.89
CA ILE A 85 7.08 12.14 22.33
C ILE A 85 6.60 10.71 22.58
N ILE A 86 5.54 10.28 21.87
CA ILE A 86 5.01 8.93 21.93
C ILE A 86 6.09 7.92 21.56
N SER A 87 6.83 8.16 20.47
CA SER A 87 7.92 7.27 20.05
C SER A 87 8.98 7.11 21.13
N ALA A 88 9.36 8.20 21.82
CA ALA A 88 10.29 8.17 22.94
C ALA A 88 9.70 7.42 24.15
N LEU A 89 8.46 7.70 24.52
CA LEU A 89 7.76 7.07 25.63
C LEU A 89 7.61 5.55 25.43
N LEU A 90 7.19 5.13 24.23
CA LEU A 90 7.07 3.71 23.89
C LEU A 90 8.43 3.01 23.92
N ARG A 91 9.50 3.66 23.44
CA ARG A 91 10.86 3.11 23.50
C ARG A 91 11.34 2.92 24.93
N ILE A 92 11.17 3.94 25.79
CA ILE A 92 11.53 3.86 27.21
C ILE A 92 10.70 2.78 27.92
N SER A 93 9.39 2.73 27.64
CA SER A 93 8.48 1.75 28.22
C SER A 93 8.89 0.33 27.86
N LYS A 94 9.17 0.07 26.57
CA LYS A 94 9.63 -1.24 26.09
C LYS A 94 10.94 -1.66 26.75
N GLU A 95 11.92 -0.76 26.79
CA GLU A 95 13.22 -1.03 27.45
C GLU A 95 13.05 -1.34 28.94
N SER A 96 12.30 -0.49 29.66
CA SER A 96 12.06 -0.65 31.10
C SER A 96 11.33 -1.95 31.46
N LEU A 97 10.52 -2.47 30.54
CA LEU A 97 9.74 -3.71 30.71
C LEU A 97 10.42 -4.94 30.09
N GLY A 98 11.59 -4.77 29.45
CA GLY A 98 12.29 -5.86 28.75
C GLY A 98 11.51 -6.43 27.56
N ILE A 99 10.73 -5.60 26.88
CA ILE A 99 9.87 -6.00 25.75
C ILE A 99 10.61 -5.73 24.43
N GLN A 100 10.73 -6.76 23.60
CA GLN A 100 11.23 -6.64 22.23
C GLN A 100 10.17 -6.03 21.30
N ASP A 101 10.60 -5.24 20.33
CA ASP A 101 9.70 -4.46 19.46
C ASP A 101 8.78 -5.36 18.62
N GLU A 102 9.31 -6.49 18.15
CA GLU A 102 8.61 -7.49 17.34
C GLU A 102 7.47 -8.16 18.10
N LYS A 103 7.53 -8.17 19.44
CA LYS A 103 6.49 -8.73 20.29
C LYS A 103 5.38 -7.75 20.62
N SER A 104 5.54 -6.47 20.30
CA SER A 104 4.49 -5.48 20.55
C SER A 104 3.31 -5.69 19.59
N SER A 105 2.14 -5.14 19.89
CA SER A 105 1.04 -5.12 18.91
C SER A 105 1.37 -4.19 17.73
N GLU A 106 0.78 -4.45 16.57
CA GLU A 106 0.91 -3.56 15.40
C GLU A 106 0.38 -2.15 15.68
N TYR A 107 -0.72 -2.05 16.46
CA TYR A 107 -1.25 -0.76 16.91
C TYR A 107 -0.18 0.03 17.66
N ILE A 108 0.54 -0.59 18.59
CA ILE A 108 1.59 0.10 19.36
C ILE A 108 2.78 0.47 18.49
N ARG A 109 3.20 -0.40 17.56
CA ARG A 109 4.27 -0.07 16.60
C ARG A 109 3.90 1.10 15.70
N CYS A 110 2.66 1.13 15.23
CA CYS A 110 2.19 2.14 14.28
C CYS A 110 1.61 3.39 14.94
N TYR A 111 1.33 3.38 16.25
CA TYR A 111 0.62 4.45 16.95
C TYR A 111 1.20 5.85 16.73
N PRO A 112 2.53 6.08 16.78
CA PRO A 112 3.09 7.40 16.43
C PRO A 112 2.73 7.87 15.02
N SER A 113 2.74 6.95 14.05
CA SER A 113 2.39 7.22 12.65
C SER A 113 0.88 7.45 12.49
N MET A 114 0.07 6.66 13.21
CA MET A 114 -1.38 6.81 13.27
C MET A 114 -1.77 8.19 13.78
N VAL A 115 -1.17 8.63 14.90
CA VAL A 115 -1.36 9.98 15.45
C VAL A 115 -0.92 11.06 14.46
N LYS A 116 0.26 10.89 13.86
CA LYS A 116 0.80 11.85 12.89
C LYS A 116 -0.13 12.09 11.70
N HIS A 117 -0.75 11.02 11.22
CA HIS A 117 -1.53 11.03 9.98
C HIS A 117 -3.04 10.99 10.20
N GLY A 118 -3.50 10.84 11.44
CA GLY A 118 -4.91 10.76 11.81
C GLY A 118 -5.58 9.52 11.28
N LEU A 119 -5.00 8.36 11.56
CA LEU A 119 -5.42 7.08 11.00
C LEU A 119 -5.88 6.10 12.07
N PRO A 120 -6.96 5.33 11.82
CA PRO A 120 -7.56 4.46 12.82
C PRO A 120 -6.88 3.10 12.90
N ASN A 121 -6.09 2.72 11.88
CA ASN A 121 -5.49 1.39 11.82
C ASN A 121 -4.02 1.41 11.34
N PRO A 122 -3.25 0.35 11.68
CA PRO A 122 -1.87 0.17 11.22
C PRO A 122 -1.73 0.11 9.70
N VAL A 123 -2.64 -0.53 8.98
CA VAL A 123 -2.54 -0.77 7.54
C VAL A 123 -2.56 0.54 6.75
N ALA A 124 -3.43 1.48 7.10
CA ALA A 124 -3.45 2.80 6.50
C ALA A 124 -2.16 3.58 6.82
N SER A 125 -1.56 3.35 7.99
CA SER A 125 -0.28 3.95 8.36
C SER A 125 0.87 3.39 7.51
N TRP A 126 0.81 2.11 7.13
CA TRP A 126 1.71 1.52 6.13
C TRP A 126 1.55 2.19 4.77
N ALA A 127 0.31 2.43 4.33
CA ALA A 127 0.03 3.11 3.07
C ALA A 127 0.67 4.51 3.01
N MET A 128 0.52 5.31 4.08
CA MET A 128 1.20 6.61 4.17
C MET A 128 2.73 6.48 4.15
N SER A 129 3.27 5.46 4.83
CA SER A 129 4.72 5.22 4.93
C SER A 129 5.35 4.84 3.58
N VAL A 130 4.62 4.16 2.70
CA VAL A 130 5.09 3.81 1.34
C VAL A 130 4.98 4.96 0.33
N GLY A 131 4.39 6.10 0.74
CA GLY A 131 4.33 7.32 -0.05
C GLY A 131 2.95 7.72 -0.55
N ILE A 132 1.87 7.10 -0.06
CA ILE A 132 0.52 7.62 -0.28
C ILE A 132 0.39 8.96 0.43
N SER A 133 -0.02 10.00 -0.29
CA SER A 133 0.05 11.39 0.19
C SER A 133 -1.23 11.86 0.89
N THR A 134 -2.33 11.14 0.73
CA THR A 134 -3.64 11.55 1.26
C THR A 134 -4.24 10.46 2.13
N ARG A 135 -4.75 10.87 3.29
CA ARG A 135 -5.39 9.98 4.26
C ARG A 135 -6.53 9.16 3.66
N ASP A 136 -7.40 9.79 2.88
CA ASP A 136 -8.55 9.14 2.24
C ASP A 136 -8.13 7.93 1.37
N VAL A 137 -7.09 8.10 0.56
CA VAL A 137 -6.53 7.02 -0.27
C VAL A 137 -5.90 5.94 0.60
N ALA A 138 -5.19 6.32 1.67
CA ALA A 138 -4.58 5.37 2.59
C ALA A 138 -5.62 4.48 3.28
N LEU A 139 -6.75 5.07 3.71
CA LEU A 139 -7.88 4.35 4.29
C LEU A 139 -8.52 3.38 3.28
N ARG A 140 -8.79 3.84 2.06
CA ARG A 140 -9.36 2.99 1.00
C ARG A 140 -8.46 1.82 0.61
N LEU A 141 -7.14 2.04 0.58
CA LEU A 141 -6.17 0.96 0.33
C LEU A 141 -6.10 -0.02 1.49
N ALA A 142 -6.21 0.46 2.73
CA ALA A 142 -6.23 -0.39 3.91
C ALA A 142 -7.46 -1.30 3.92
N GLU A 143 -8.65 -0.73 3.69
CA GLU A 143 -9.91 -1.46 3.62
C GLU A 143 -9.85 -2.53 2.51
N ALA A 144 -9.43 -2.16 1.30
CA ALA A 144 -9.33 -3.11 0.18
C ALA A 144 -8.29 -4.22 0.41
N PHE A 145 -7.21 -3.92 1.14
CA PHE A 145 -6.24 -4.92 1.53
C PHE A 145 -6.84 -5.91 2.53
N GLU A 146 -7.45 -5.40 3.60
CA GLU A 146 -8.06 -6.21 4.67
C GLU A 146 -9.22 -7.08 4.15
N GLU A 147 -10.02 -6.61 3.20
CA GLU A 147 -11.09 -7.40 2.56
C GLU A 147 -10.55 -8.58 1.74
N GLN A 148 -9.40 -8.43 1.10
CA GLN A 148 -8.80 -9.44 0.22
C GLN A 148 -7.87 -10.39 0.98
N ALA A 149 -7.42 -9.98 2.16
CA ALA A 149 -6.42 -10.65 2.97
C ALA A 149 -7.07 -11.41 4.14
N SER A 150 -7.43 -12.68 3.95
CA SER A 150 -7.87 -13.51 5.08
C SER A 150 -6.72 -13.99 5.99
N ASP A 151 -5.47 -13.99 5.49
CA ASP A 151 -4.26 -14.49 6.20
C ASP A 151 -3.05 -13.52 6.14
N ILE A 152 -3.22 -12.34 5.54
CA ILE A 152 -2.12 -11.40 5.31
C ILE A 152 -2.03 -10.42 6.48
N SER A 153 -0.89 -10.38 7.17
CA SER A 153 -0.78 -9.70 8.48
C SER A 153 0.44 -8.79 8.65
N SER A 154 1.26 -8.60 7.61
CA SER A 154 2.51 -7.83 7.73
C SER A 154 2.61 -6.66 6.74
N HIS A 155 3.45 -5.69 7.08
CA HIS A 155 3.83 -4.58 6.20
C HIS A 155 4.43 -5.08 4.87
N GLU A 156 5.23 -6.14 4.90
CA GLU A 156 5.86 -6.71 3.69
C GLU A 156 4.81 -7.23 2.72
N ASP A 157 3.80 -7.91 3.26
CA ASP A 157 2.73 -8.43 2.43
C ASP A 157 1.82 -7.33 1.88
N PHE A 158 1.58 -6.26 2.67
CA PHE A 158 0.89 -5.06 2.18
C PHE A 158 1.64 -4.44 0.99
N VAL A 159 2.96 -4.30 1.09
CA VAL A 159 3.80 -3.81 -0.01
C VAL A 159 3.73 -4.75 -1.22
N ALA A 160 3.74 -6.06 -1.00
CA ALA A 160 3.62 -7.06 -2.07
C ALA A 160 2.27 -6.98 -2.79
N TRP A 161 1.17 -6.89 -2.04
CA TRP A 161 -0.19 -6.69 -2.57
C TRP A 161 -0.29 -5.39 -3.36
N LEU A 162 0.14 -4.27 -2.77
CA LEU A 162 0.09 -2.95 -3.39
C LEU A 162 0.89 -2.90 -4.70
N SER A 163 2.02 -3.61 -4.75
CA SER A 163 2.87 -3.73 -5.95
C SER A 163 2.24 -4.59 -7.05
N GLY A 164 1.25 -5.43 -6.71
CA GLY A 164 0.46 -6.22 -7.64
C GLY A 164 -0.68 -5.46 -8.30
N LEU A 165 -1.07 -4.29 -7.77
CA LEU A 165 -2.17 -3.49 -8.32
C LEU A 165 -1.80 -2.88 -9.68
N SER A 166 -2.79 -2.83 -10.57
CA SER A 166 -2.64 -2.19 -11.87
C SER A 166 -2.75 -0.67 -11.77
N ASP A 167 -2.16 0.06 -12.73
CA ASP A 167 -2.28 1.53 -12.79
C ASP A 167 -3.73 2.00 -12.88
N ASP A 168 -4.58 1.28 -13.62
CA ASP A 168 -6.00 1.55 -13.75
C ASP A 168 -6.70 1.41 -12.41
N SER A 169 -6.41 0.34 -11.66
CA SER A 169 -6.97 0.16 -10.32
C SER A 169 -6.51 1.29 -9.40
N LEU A 170 -5.20 1.58 -9.36
CA LEU A 170 -4.65 2.68 -8.57
C LEU A 170 -5.30 4.03 -8.93
N ARG A 171 -5.51 4.34 -10.21
CA ARG A 171 -6.10 5.60 -10.68
C ARG A 171 -7.61 5.68 -10.47
N HIS A 172 -8.34 4.66 -10.89
CA HIS A 172 -9.79 4.70 -11.01
C HIS A 172 -10.52 4.17 -9.77
N GLU A 173 -9.96 3.18 -9.09
CA GLU A 173 -10.56 2.60 -7.89
C GLU A 173 -10.05 3.35 -6.65
N TYR A 174 -8.75 3.59 -6.57
CA TYR A 174 -8.11 4.20 -5.39
C TYR A 174 -7.80 5.69 -5.53
N GLY A 175 -7.96 6.29 -6.71
CA GLY A 175 -7.77 7.75 -6.91
C GLY A 175 -6.30 8.22 -6.88
N VAL A 176 -5.33 7.32 -6.95
CA VAL A 176 -3.89 7.64 -7.03
C VAL A 176 -3.57 8.12 -8.44
N THR A 177 -3.32 9.43 -8.61
CA THR A 177 -3.13 10.03 -9.94
C THR A 177 -1.92 10.95 -10.03
N GLY A 178 -1.52 11.24 -11.27
CA GLY A 178 -0.44 12.17 -11.59
C GLY A 178 0.92 11.75 -11.01
N TYR A 179 1.66 12.74 -10.52
CA TYR A 179 3.01 12.56 -9.97
C TYR A 179 3.07 11.57 -8.80
N VAL A 180 2.02 11.48 -7.99
CA VAL A 180 1.97 10.56 -6.84
C VAL A 180 2.02 9.11 -7.31
N LEU A 181 1.36 8.78 -8.42
CA LEU A 181 1.43 7.43 -8.97
C LEU A 181 2.84 7.10 -9.45
N ASP A 182 3.49 8.03 -10.16
CA ASP A 182 4.82 7.80 -10.71
C ASP A 182 5.87 7.62 -9.59
N ASP A 183 5.80 8.45 -8.54
CA ASP A 183 6.65 8.33 -7.35
C ASP A 183 6.38 7.03 -6.58
N LEU A 184 5.11 6.67 -6.38
CA LEU A 184 4.73 5.41 -5.74
C LEU A 184 5.29 4.21 -6.52
N ARG A 185 5.22 4.20 -7.85
CA ARG A 185 5.77 3.10 -8.67
C ARG A 185 7.27 2.99 -8.57
N TYR A 186 7.96 4.12 -8.53
CA TYR A 186 9.39 4.16 -8.32
C TYR A 186 9.77 3.56 -6.97
N LYS A 187 9.07 3.94 -5.89
CA LYS A 187 9.29 3.42 -4.53
C LYS A 187 8.94 1.94 -4.41
N LEU A 188 7.77 1.52 -4.87
CA LEU A 188 7.34 0.12 -4.85
C LEU A 188 8.28 -0.76 -5.67
N GLY A 189 8.78 -0.28 -6.81
CA GLY A 189 9.78 -1.01 -7.59
C GLY A 189 11.08 -1.30 -6.84
N ARG A 190 11.41 -0.51 -5.81
CA ARG A 190 12.59 -0.73 -4.95
C ARG A 190 12.28 -1.51 -3.68
N MET A 191 11.06 -1.44 -3.18
CA MET A 191 10.64 -2.08 -1.92
C MET A 191 10.08 -3.49 -2.12
N ALA A 192 9.40 -3.75 -3.23
CA ALA A 192 8.74 -5.02 -3.47
C ALA A 192 9.75 -6.15 -3.69
N ILE A 193 9.76 -7.14 -2.79
CA ILE A 193 10.49 -8.38 -2.99
C ILE A 193 9.68 -9.23 -3.97
N ASN A 194 10.25 -9.53 -5.13
CA ASN A 194 9.60 -10.43 -6.08
C ASN A 194 9.63 -11.87 -5.53
N PRO A 195 8.47 -12.49 -5.25
CA PRO A 195 8.41 -13.82 -4.66
C PRO A 195 8.99 -14.89 -5.59
N LEU A 196 9.00 -14.66 -6.90
CA LEU A 196 9.60 -15.58 -7.87
C LEU A 196 11.15 -15.58 -7.83
N LEU A 197 11.75 -14.65 -7.08
CA LEU A 197 13.20 -14.57 -6.88
C LEU A 197 13.65 -15.15 -5.53
N LYS A 198 12.72 -15.49 -4.61
CA LYS A 198 13.06 -16.05 -3.29
C LYS A 198 12.14 -17.23 -2.91
N PRO A 199 12.66 -18.47 -2.83
CA PRO A 199 14.03 -18.88 -3.14
C PRO A 199 14.31 -18.84 -4.65
N ILE A 200 15.58 -18.66 -5.04
CA ILE A 200 15.99 -18.73 -6.45
C ILE A 200 15.85 -20.18 -6.90
N LYS A 201 14.72 -20.50 -7.55
CA LYS A 201 14.48 -21.81 -8.16
C LYS A 201 14.88 -21.79 -9.63
N PRO A 202 15.47 -22.89 -10.15
CA PRO A 202 15.74 -23.01 -11.57
C PRO A 202 14.42 -22.99 -12.37
N LEU A 203 14.46 -22.45 -13.58
CA LEU A 203 13.25 -22.11 -14.34
C LEU A 203 12.36 -23.35 -14.64
N HIS A 204 12.95 -24.54 -14.77
CA HIS A 204 12.22 -25.80 -14.96
C HIS A 204 11.41 -26.25 -13.73
N GLU A 205 11.70 -25.73 -12.53
CA GLU A 205 10.91 -25.97 -11.33
C GLU A 205 9.75 -24.96 -11.19
N VAL A 206 9.86 -23.80 -11.86
CA VAL A 206 8.84 -22.74 -11.84
C VAL A 206 7.82 -22.93 -12.96
N LEU A 207 8.26 -23.46 -14.11
CA LEU A 207 7.42 -23.72 -15.27
C LEU A 207 7.00 -25.20 -15.34
N PRO A 208 5.78 -25.53 -15.81
CA PRO A 208 4.80 -24.63 -16.40
C PRO A 208 4.09 -23.72 -15.40
N LEU A 209 3.86 -22.47 -15.78
CA LEU A 209 3.13 -21.49 -14.96
C LEU A 209 2.01 -20.86 -15.77
N GLN A 210 0.83 -20.74 -15.17
CA GLN A 210 -0.29 -19.99 -15.75
C GLN A 210 -0.38 -18.59 -15.14
N GLN A 211 -0.56 -17.59 -15.99
CA GLN A 211 -0.71 -16.20 -15.58
C GLN A 211 -1.66 -15.45 -16.51
N GLU A 212 -2.43 -14.52 -15.96
CA GLU A 212 -3.18 -13.55 -16.75
C GLU A 212 -2.27 -12.50 -17.40
N VAL A 213 -2.46 -12.26 -18.69
CA VAL A 213 -1.80 -11.17 -19.42
C VAL A 213 -2.32 -9.86 -18.86
N VAL A 214 -1.43 -8.97 -18.43
CA VAL A 214 -1.82 -7.66 -17.89
C VAL A 214 -1.78 -6.59 -18.98
N GLY A 215 -2.40 -5.44 -18.72
CA GLY A 215 -2.32 -4.30 -19.63
C GLY A 215 -3.20 -4.39 -20.89
N MET A 216 -4.11 -5.37 -21.00
CA MET A 216 -4.94 -5.59 -22.21
C MET A 216 -5.96 -4.48 -22.46
N PHE A 217 -6.34 -3.73 -21.42
CA PHE A 217 -7.36 -2.68 -21.49
C PHE A 217 -6.81 -1.33 -21.98
N TYR A 218 -5.49 -1.14 -21.96
CA TYR A 218 -4.87 0.13 -22.27
C TYR A 218 -4.64 0.31 -23.77
N GLY A 219 -5.03 1.48 -24.29
CA GLY A 219 -4.71 1.93 -25.64
C GLY A 219 -5.12 0.96 -26.76
N LYS A 220 -4.15 0.59 -27.60
CA LYS A 220 -4.37 -0.13 -28.87
C LYS A 220 -4.46 -1.66 -28.74
N TYR A 221 -4.21 -2.23 -27.56
CA TYR A 221 -4.04 -3.69 -27.40
C TYR A 221 -5.36 -4.47 -27.35
N ARG A 222 -6.44 -3.82 -26.91
CA ARG A 222 -7.77 -4.44 -26.72
C ARG A 222 -8.30 -5.12 -27.99
N MET A 223 -8.07 -4.51 -29.15
CA MET A 223 -8.49 -5.07 -30.44
C MET A 223 -7.71 -6.34 -30.81
N ALA A 224 -6.41 -6.39 -30.50
CA ALA A 224 -5.59 -7.56 -30.70
C ALA A 224 -5.97 -8.67 -29.70
N ALA A 225 -6.20 -8.32 -28.43
CA ALA A 225 -6.60 -9.27 -27.38
C ALA A 225 -7.91 -10.00 -27.73
N ARG A 226 -8.91 -9.28 -28.27
CA ARG A 226 -10.18 -9.88 -28.74
C ARG A 226 -10.03 -10.92 -29.85
N ARG A 227 -8.88 -10.96 -30.53
CA ARG A 227 -8.61 -11.90 -31.62
C ARG A 227 -7.93 -13.20 -31.15
N VAL A 228 -7.41 -13.22 -29.93
CA VAL A 228 -6.77 -14.41 -29.34
C VAL A 228 -7.83 -15.45 -28.98
N ARG A 229 -7.52 -16.72 -29.24
CA ARG A 229 -8.32 -17.90 -28.90
C ARG A 229 -7.49 -18.82 -28.00
N SER A 230 -8.17 -19.60 -27.17
CA SER A 230 -7.52 -20.70 -26.46
C SER A 230 -6.85 -21.66 -27.46
N GLY A 231 -5.63 -22.08 -27.16
CA GLY A 231 -4.74 -22.85 -28.02
C GLY A 231 -3.80 -22.01 -28.88
N ASP A 232 -4.00 -20.70 -29.01
CA ASP A 232 -3.11 -19.86 -29.82
C ASP A 232 -1.70 -19.78 -29.18
N LYS A 233 -0.68 -19.93 -30.02
CA LYS A 233 0.71 -19.63 -29.64
C LYS A 233 0.92 -18.12 -29.63
N LEU A 234 1.55 -17.63 -28.58
CA LEU A 234 1.88 -16.23 -28.37
C LEU A 234 3.38 -16.07 -28.29
N GLU A 235 3.87 -14.94 -28.79
CA GLU A 235 5.27 -14.56 -28.75
C GLU A 235 5.53 -13.70 -27.51
N LEU A 236 6.57 -14.05 -26.76
CA LEU A 236 7.10 -13.21 -25.68
C LEU A 236 8.27 -12.40 -26.22
N ARG A 237 8.22 -11.09 -26.07
CA ARG A 237 9.31 -10.20 -26.54
C ARG A 237 9.62 -9.11 -25.54
N ARG A 238 10.91 -8.91 -25.29
CA ARG A 238 11.42 -7.84 -24.43
C ARG A 238 11.09 -6.46 -24.99
N ASP A 239 10.71 -5.57 -24.10
CA ASP A 239 10.48 -4.15 -24.36
C ASP A 239 11.45 -3.33 -23.50
N TYR A 240 12.65 -3.09 -24.05
CA TYR A 240 13.74 -2.40 -23.35
C TYR A 240 13.48 -0.89 -23.18
N ASP A 241 12.63 -0.33 -24.05
CA ASP A 241 12.30 1.10 -24.06
C ASP A 241 11.09 1.42 -23.16
N ASN A 242 10.62 0.44 -22.38
CA ASN A 242 9.50 0.64 -21.48
C ASN A 242 9.88 1.64 -20.38
N PRO A 243 9.21 2.80 -20.28
CA PRO A 243 9.60 3.87 -19.35
C PRO A 243 9.29 3.51 -17.88
N VAL A 244 8.55 2.43 -17.65
CA VAL A 244 8.00 2.07 -16.34
C VAL A 244 8.69 0.83 -15.76
N ASP A 245 8.86 -0.21 -16.58
CA ASP A 245 9.43 -1.49 -16.15
C ASP A 245 10.61 -1.89 -17.05
N PRO A 246 11.85 -1.82 -16.57
CA PRO A 246 13.02 -2.22 -17.36
C PRO A 246 13.00 -3.72 -17.73
N ASN A 247 12.23 -4.53 -17.01
CA ASN A 247 12.07 -5.95 -17.28
C ASN A 247 10.83 -6.27 -18.11
N ALA A 248 10.14 -5.28 -18.69
CA ALA A 248 8.89 -5.49 -19.41
C ALA A 248 9.00 -6.57 -20.50
N VAL A 249 8.09 -7.55 -20.45
CA VAL A 249 7.94 -8.59 -21.48
C VAL A 249 6.57 -8.46 -22.10
N THR A 250 6.54 -8.10 -23.39
CA THR A 250 5.30 -8.01 -24.18
C THR A 250 4.80 -9.39 -24.55
N VAL A 251 3.48 -9.55 -24.53
CA VAL A 251 2.79 -10.73 -25.07
C VAL A 251 2.19 -10.33 -26.41
N ARG A 252 2.55 -11.05 -27.47
CA ARG A 252 2.18 -10.72 -28.85
C ARG A 252 1.45 -11.87 -29.51
N HIS A 253 0.40 -11.51 -30.24
CA HIS A 253 -0.32 -12.38 -31.15
C HIS A 253 -0.03 -11.93 -32.59
N LYS A 254 -0.40 -12.75 -33.59
CA LYS A 254 -0.29 -12.39 -35.02
C LYS A 254 -0.99 -11.07 -35.37
N ALA A 255 -2.02 -10.71 -34.59
CA ALA A 255 -2.76 -9.45 -34.76
C ALA A 255 -2.07 -8.23 -34.12
N GLY A 256 -0.94 -8.41 -33.45
CA GLY A 256 -0.22 -7.37 -32.71
C GLY A 256 -0.03 -7.71 -31.23
N GLN A 257 0.51 -6.75 -30.50
CA GLN A 257 0.67 -6.85 -29.05
C GLN A 257 -0.70 -6.91 -28.35
N VAL A 258 -0.85 -7.84 -27.42
CA VAL A 258 -2.09 -8.05 -26.67
C VAL A 258 -1.99 -7.55 -25.23
N GLY A 259 -0.77 -7.47 -24.68
CA GLY A 259 -0.51 -6.96 -23.35
C GLY A 259 0.93 -7.25 -22.93
N PHE A 260 1.13 -7.46 -21.63
CA PHE A 260 2.42 -7.73 -21.00
C PHE A 260 2.29 -8.91 -20.01
N LEU A 261 3.41 -9.54 -19.66
CA LEU A 261 3.48 -10.35 -18.45
C LEU A 261 3.38 -9.44 -17.22
N SER A 262 2.97 -9.98 -16.07
CA SER A 262 3.03 -9.21 -14.81
C SER A 262 4.47 -8.78 -14.54
N ARG A 263 4.66 -7.65 -13.85
CA ARG A 263 5.99 -7.14 -13.49
C ARG A 263 6.84 -8.18 -12.76
N SER A 264 6.24 -8.92 -11.81
CA SER A 264 6.92 -9.99 -11.07
C SER A 264 7.41 -11.11 -11.99
N LEU A 265 6.57 -11.59 -12.91
CA LEU A 265 6.97 -12.64 -13.83
C LEU A 265 7.96 -12.12 -14.88
N ALA A 266 7.75 -10.90 -15.38
CA ALA A 266 8.64 -10.23 -16.30
C ALA A 266 10.05 -10.08 -15.70
N GLN A 267 10.18 -9.64 -14.45
CA GLN A 267 11.47 -9.57 -13.75
C GLN A 267 12.16 -10.94 -13.59
N ARG A 268 11.40 -12.05 -13.46
CA ARG A 268 11.98 -13.40 -13.40
C ARG A 268 12.41 -13.91 -14.78
N LEU A 269 11.62 -13.64 -15.82
CA LEU A 269 11.80 -14.21 -17.16
C LEU A 269 12.62 -13.32 -18.09
N ALA A 270 12.69 -12.01 -17.87
CA ALA A 270 13.41 -11.09 -18.73
C ALA A 270 14.90 -11.46 -18.86
N PRO A 271 15.65 -11.73 -17.76
CA PRO A 271 17.04 -12.16 -17.86
C PRO A 271 17.21 -13.48 -18.62
N GLU A 272 16.24 -14.39 -18.50
CA GLU A 272 16.25 -15.69 -19.19
C GLU A 272 16.07 -15.52 -20.70
N ILE A 273 15.11 -14.67 -21.09
CA ILE A 273 14.88 -14.31 -22.50
C ILE A 273 16.10 -13.56 -23.06
N ASP A 274 16.66 -12.62 -22.28
CA ASP A 274 17.87 -11.85 -22.65
C ASP A 274 19.10 -12.75 -22.83
N SER A 275 19.15 -13.88 -22.10
CA SER A 275 20.20 -14.91 -22.21
C SER A 275 19.96 -15.91 -23.35
N GLY A 276 18.85 -15.78 -24.10
CA GLY A 276 18.52 -16.63 -25.24
C GLY A 276 17.68 -17.86 -24.91
N ASN A 277 17.18 -18.02 -23.68
CA ASN A 277 16.27 -19.12 -23.34
C ASN A 277 14.93 -18.93 -24.06
N THR A 278 14.46 -19.99 -24.71
CA THR A 278 13.16 -19.97 -25.40
C THR A 278 12.06 -20.34 -24.41
N ILE A 279 11.07 -19.44 -24.27
CA ILE A 279 9.88 -19.66 -23.45
C ILE A 279 8.67 -19.63 -24.37
N VAL A 280 7.92 -20.74 -24.38
CA VAL A 280 6.70 -20.88 -25.17
C VAL A 280 5.51 -20.40 -24.35
N ALA A 281 4.77 -19.43 -24.89
CA ALA A 281 3.50 -18.98 -24.32
C ALA A 281 2.32 -19.51 -25.15
N THR A 282 1.37 -20.17 -24.50
CA THR A 282 0.12 -20.64 -25.14
C THR A 282 -1.08 -20.08 -24.40
N ALA A 283 -2.05 -19.50 -25.12
CA ALA A 283 -3.29 -19.05 -24.52
C ALA A 283 -4.11 -20.27 -24.05
N VAL A 284 -4.39 -20.38 -22.75
CA VAL A 284 -5.17 -21.50 -22.18
C VAL A 284 -6.60 -21.11 -21.87
N LYS A 285 -6.84 -19.85 -21.47
CA LYS A 285 -8.18 -19.31 -21.19
C LYS A 285 -8.33 -17.95 -21.84
N THR A 286 -9.47 -17.71 -22.50
CA THR A 286 -9.74 -16.42 -23.15
C THR A 286 -11.18 -15.99 -22.95
N VAL A 287 -11.39 -14.76 -22.47
CA VAL A 287 -12.66 -14.04 -22.55
C VAL A 287 -12.52 -12.97 -23.63
N ARG A 288 -13.48 -12.90 -24.55
CA ARG A 288 -13.40 -12.03 -25.75
C ARG A 288 -14.46 -10.92 -25.79
N LYS A 289 -15.21 -10.76 -24.70
CA LYS A 289 -16.31 -9.79 -24.56
C LYS A 289 -15.79 -8.36 -24.35
N ASP A 290 -16.61 -7.48 -23.79
CA ASP A 290 -16.25 -6.08 -23.57
C ASP A 290 -14.98 -5.93 -22.75
N LYS A 291 -14.83 -6.71 -21.68
CA LYS A 291 -13.55 -6.83 -20.98
C LYS A 291 -12.85 -8.13 -21.40
N PRO A 292 -11.92 -8.10 -22.39
CA PRO A 292 -11.19 -9.30 -22.73
C PRO A 292 -10.21 -9.69 -21.62
N SER A 293 -10.07 -10.99 -21.36
CA SER A 293 -9.03 -11.55 -20.50
C SER A 293 -8.34 -12.71 -21.19
N ILE A 294 -7.04 -12.86 -20.99
CA ILE A 294 -6.24 -13.93 -21.57
C ILE A 294 -5.35 -14.49 -20.47
N THR A 295 -5.48 -15.78 -20.20
CA THR A 295 -4.53 -16.53 -19.38
C THR A 295 -3.60 -17.28 -20.31
N VAL A 296 -2.30 -17.13 -20.09
CA VAL A 296 -1.25 -17.85 -20.81
C VAL A 296 -0.62 -18.90 -19.92
N GLU A 297 -0.28 -20.03 -20.50
CA GLU A 297 0.62 -21.00 -19.90
C GLU A 297 2.00 -20.86 -20.53
N LEU A 298 3.00 -20.71 -19.67
CA LEU A 298 4.40 -20.57 -20.05
C LEU A 298 5.13 -21.89 -19.83
N ARG A 299 5.91 -22.32 -20.83
CA ARG A 299 6.73 -23.53 -20.79
C ARG A 299 8.13 -23.25 -21.32
N LEU A 300 9.12 -24.03 -20.89
CA LEU A 300 10.41 -24.07 -21.57
C LEU A 300 10.23 -24.62 -23.00
N GLY A 301 10.89 -23.98 -23.96
CA GLY A 301 10.89 -24.36 -25.38
C GLY A 301 11.96 -25.38 -25.74
#